data_AF-A0A8T5DP10-F1
#
_entry.id   AF-A0A8T5DP10-F1
#
_cell.length_a   1.000
_cell.length_b   1.000
_cell.length_c   1.000
_cell.angle_alpha   90.00
_cell.angle_beta   90.00
_cell.angle_gamma   90.00
#
_symmetry.space_group_name_H-M   'P 1'
#
loop_
_entity.id
_entity.type
_entity.pdbx_description
1 polymer ?
#
loop_
_entity_poly.entity_id
_entity_poly.type
_entity_poly.pdbx_seq_one_letter_code
_entity_poly.pdbx_strand_id
1 'polypeptide(L)'
;MKKIKLNVSGMHCASCSTLIERSLKKLEGVKTSNVNFSTSNANIEYNESKISENDFIKKIESLGYSANLEKDRKKQEQREKEEISNLKEKLLISSIFAIPAFILGMFFMKNPLPSQDYILWILATPVQFYIGLQFYRGAWAALKNKSANMDTLVA
;
A
#
# COMPACT_ATOMS: atom_id res chain seq x y z
N MET A 1 23.09 4.62 -22.39
CA MET A 1 21.70 5.01 -22.78
C MET A 1 20.75 4.16 -21.95
N LYS A 2 19.89 4.78 -21.14
CA LYS A 2 18.96 4.10 -20.23
C LYS A 2 17.53 4.47 -20.65
N LYS A 3 16.59 3.55 -20.42
CA LYS A 3 15.16 3.78 -20.65
C LYS A 3 14.43 3.89 -19.32
N ILE A 4 13.59 4.90 -19.20
CA ILE A 4 12.72 5.13 -18.06
C ILE A 4 11.28 5.26 -18.52
N LYS A 5 10.36 4.80 -17.67
CA LYS A 5 8.93 4.99 -17.84
C LYS A 5 8.39 5.77 -16.65
N LEU A 6 7.75 6.89 -16.95
CA LEU A 6 7.08 7.74 -15.98
C LEU A 6 5.58 7.66 -16.22
N ASN A 7 4.81 7.52 -15.15
CA ASN A 7 3.37 7.69 -15.17
C ASN A 7 3.06 9.16 -14.90
N VAL A 8 2.30 9.81 -15.78
CA VAL A 8 2.02 11.24 -15.76
C VAL A 8 0.52 11.48 -15.56
N SER A 9 0.17 12.21 -14.50
CA SER A 9 -1.21 12.55 -14.14
C SER A 9 -1.55 13.98 -14.54
N GLY A 10 -2.83 14.24 -14.82
CA GLY A 10 -3.34 15.56 -15.23
C GLY A 10 -3.32 15.83 -16.73
N MET A 11 -2.96 14.84 -17.57
CA MET A 11 -3.13 14.97 -19.02
C MET A 11 -4.60 14.78 -19.40
N HIS A 12 -5.20 15.76 -20.06
CA HIS A 12 -6.61 15.72 -20.47
C HIS A 12 -6.80 15.51 -21.98
N CYS A 13 -5.76 15.68 -22.79
CA CYS A 13 -5.83 15.48 -24.24
C CYS A 13 -4.46 15.18 -24.87
N ALA A 14 -4.47 14.81 -26.16
CA ALA A 14 -3.25 14.55 -26.95
C ALA A 14 -2.33 15.78 -27.12
N SER A 15 -2.87 16.99 -26.96
CA SER A 15 -2.04 18.20 -27.00
C SER A 15 -1.16 18.32 -25.75
N CYS A 16 -1.65 17.89 -24.58
CA CYS A 16 -0.88 17.82 -23.33
C CYS A 16 0.33 16.88 -23.48
N SER A 17 0.12 15.67 -24.03
CA SER A 17 1.22 14.73 -24.25
C SER A 17 2.26 15.27 -25.23
N THR A 18 1.83 15.96 -26.29
CA THR A 18 2.72 16.59 -27.26
C THR A 18 3.57 17.71 -26.64
N LEU A 19 2.98 18.54 -25.78
CA LEU A 19 3.67 19.61 -25.05
C LEU A 19 4.76 19.05 -24.13
N ILE A 20 4.42 18.01 -23.37
CA ILE A 20 5.36 17.34 -22.46
C ILE A 20 6.48 16.69 -23.27
N GLU A 21 6.17 15.95 -24.34
CA GLU A 21 7.16 15.31 -25.20
C GLU A 21 8.16 16.32 -25.79
N ARG A 22 7.66 17.45 -26.32
CA ARG A 22 8.53 18.52 -26.86
C ARG A 22 9.40 19.13 -25.77
N SER A 23 8.87 19.30 -24.56
CA SER A 23 9.62 19.88 -23.44
C SER A 23 10.71 18.94 -22.92
N LEU A 24 10.45 17.63 -22.89
CA LEU A 24 11.43 16.62 -22.52
C LEU A 24 12.52 16.44 -23.57
N LYS A 25 12.17 16.50 -24.87
CA LYS A 25 13.17 16.44 -25.97
C LYS A 25 14.17 17.60 -25.96
N LYS A 26 13.82 18.75 -25.38
CA LYS A 26 14.71 19.91 -25.26
C LYS A 26 15.78 19.74 -24.17
N LEU A 27 15.63 18.77 -23.27
CA LEU A 27 16.60 18.53 -22.22
C LEU A 27 17.86 17.89 -22.79
N GLU A 28 19.02 18.41 -22.39
CA GLU A 28 20.31 17.88 -22.82
C GLU A 28 20.51 16.46 -22.28
N GLY A 29 20.85 15.53 -23.17
CA GLY A 29 21.02 14.11 -22.81
C GLY A 29 19.79 13.24 -23.06
N VAL A 30 18.67 13.79 -23.52
CA VAL A 30 17.52 13.00 -24.03
C VAL A 30 17.75 12.62 -25.49
N LYS A 31 17.67 11.33 -25.79
CA LYS A 31 17.77 10.80 -27.16
C LYS A 31 16.39 10.67 -27.79
N THR A 32 15.46 10.04 -27.06
CA THR A 32 14.06 9.90 -27.50
C THR A 32 13.14 10.14 -26.32
N SER A 33 11.98 10.75 -26.60
CA SER A 33 10.88 10.88 -25.66
C SER A 33 9.60 10.60 -26.44
N ASN A 34 8.77 9.72 -25.91
CA ASN A 34 7.46 9.39 -26.44
C ASN A 34 6.45 9.43 -25.29
N VAL A 35 5.46 10.30 -25.41
CA VAL A 35 4.44 10.49 -24.37
C VAL A 35 3.09 10.10 -24.95
N ASN A 36 2.39 9.22 -24.25
CA ASN A 36 1.09 8.71 -24.66
C ASN A 36 0.02 9.12 -23.64
N PHE A 37 -0.90 9.98 -24.07
CA PHE A 37 -2.04 10.41 -23.26
C PHE A 37 -2.95 9.25 -22.86
N SER A 38 -3.28 8.34 -23.80
CA SER A 38 -4.21 7.24 -23.56
C SER A 38 -3.74 6.27 -22.48
N THR A 39 -2.42 6.06 -22.37
CA THR A 39 -1.84 5.22 -21.31
C THR A 39 -1.30 6.02 -20.13
N SER A 40 -1.40 7.35 -20.17
CA SER A 40 -0.83 8.26 -19.17
C SER A 40 0.66 8.05 -18.90
N ASN A 41 1.43 7.59 -19.91
CA ASN A 41 2.83 7.20 -19.71
C ASN A 41 3.78 7.97 -20.63
N ALA A 42 4.96 8.32 -20.09
CA ALA A 42 6.08 8.91 -20.80
C ALA A 42 7.27 7.93 -20.81
N ASN A 43 7.64 7.47 -22.00
CA ASN A 43 8.82 6.64 -22.23
C ASN A 43 9.97 7.52 -22.71
N ILE A 44 11.08 7.52 -21.98
CA ILE A 44 12.22 8.40 -22.26
C ILE A 44 13.49 7.54 -22.35
N GLU A 45 14.28 7.75 -23.41
CA GLU A 45 15.63 7.21 -23.56
C GLU A 45 16.63 8.34 -23.36
N TYR A 46 17.51 8.22 -22.36
CA TYR A 46 18.41 9.30 -21.95
C TYR A 46 19.80 8.78 -21.57
N ASN A 47 20.72 9.73 -21.42
CA ASN A 47 22.06 9.47 -20.91
C ASN A 47 22.15 9.80 -19.41
N GLU A 48 22.27 8.76 -18.58
CA GLU A 48 22.35 8.85 -17.10
C GLU A 48 23.55 9.66 -16.60
N SER A 49 24.61 9.82 -17.41
CA SER A 49 25.76 10.68 -17.06
C SER A 49 25.47 12.18 -17.22
N LYS A 50 24.38 12.57 -17.90
CA LYS A 50 24.05 13.98 -18.20
C LYS A 50 22.80 14.48 -17.49
N ILE A 51 21.83 13.60 -17.24
CA ILE A 51 20.54 13.98 -16.66
C ILE A 51 20.00 12.84 -15.78
N SER A 52 19.36 13.21 -14.67
CA SER A 52 18.81 12.26 -13.70
C SER A 52 17.31 12.01 -13.90
N GLU A 53 16.81 10.92 -13.34
CA GLU A 53 15.38 10.56 -13.38
C GLU A 53 14.49 11.65 -12.74
N ASN A 54 14.99 12.29 -11.68
CA ASN A 54 14.28 13.36 -10.96
C ASN A 54 14.15 14.64 -11.78
N ASP A 55 15.06 14.90 -12.71
CA ASP A 55 14.99 16.11 -13.55
C ASP A 55 13.81 16.04 -14.51
N PHE A 56 13.46 14.83 -14.99
CA PHE A 56 12.25 14.63 -15.80
C PHE A 56 10.98 14.87 -15.00
N ILE A 57 10.92 14.39 -13.76
CA ILE A 57 9.76 14.59 -12.87
C ILE A 57 9.57 16.09 -12.62
N LYS A 58 10.63 16.79 -12.18
CA LYS A 58 10.61 18.24 -11.96
C LYS A 58 10.22 19.01 -13.21
N LYS A 59 10.68 18.58 -14.39
CA LYS A 59 10.32 19.22 -15.65
C LYS A 59 8.82 19.07 -15.93
N ILE A 60 8.27 17.89 -15.71
CA ILE A 60 6.83 17.63 -15.93
C ILE A 60 5.99 18.41 -14.90
N GLU A 61 6.43 18.49 -13.65
CA GLU A 61 5.82 19.30 -12.59
C GLU A 61 5.84 20.80 -12.91
N SER A 62 6.93 21.31 -13.49
CA SER A 62 7.02 22.71 -13.93
C SER A 62 6.02 23.08 -15.03
N LEU A 63 5.48 22.07 -15.74
CA LEU A 63 4.44 22.25 -16.75
C LEU A 63 3.02 22.13 -16.17
N GLY A 64 2.89 21.86 -14.86
CA GLY A 64 1.60 21.71 -14.17
C GLY A 64 1.06 20.28 -14.13
N TYR A 65 1.89 19.27 -14.37
CA TYR A 65 1.48 17.85 -14.36
C TYR A 65 2.24 17.07 -13.28
N SER A 66 1.65 16.05 -12.69
CA SER A 66 2.35 15.19 -11.72
C SER A 66 2.99 14.00 -12.43
N ALA A 67 4.22 13.61 -12.06
CA ALA A 67 4.90 12.47 -12.66
C ALA A 67 5.57 11.59 -11.61
N ASN A 68 5.41 10.27 -11.72
CA ASN A 68 6.04 9.30 -10.83
C ASN A 68 6.66 8.16 -11.63
N LEU A 69 7.68 7.51 -11.07
CA LEU A 69 8.27 6.31 -11.67
C LEU A 69 7.25 5.17 -11.74
N GLU A 70 7.09 4.54 -12.90
CA GLU A 70 6.17 3.39 -13.05
C GLU A 70 6.56 2.23 -12.13
N LYS A 71 7.88 2.07 -11.87
CA LYS A 71 8.40 1.08 -10.93
C LYS A 71 7.90 1.31 -9.50
N ASP A 72 7.83 2.56 -9.07
CA ASP A 72 7.39 2.91 -7.71
C ASP A 72 5.90 2.63 -7.55
N ARG A 73 5.08 2.99 -8.56
CA ARG A 73 3.66 2.65 -8.58
C ARG A 73 3.42 1.14 -8.53
N LYS A 74 4.08 0.36 -9.38
CA LYS A 74 3.92 -1.11 -9.39
C LYS A 74 4.36 -1.75 -8.07
N LYS A 75 5.46 -1.25 -7.49
CA LYS A 75 5.96 -1.71 -6.19
C LYS A 75 5.00 -1.36 -5.05
N GLN A 76 4.38 -0.18 -5.09
CA GLN A 76 3.37 0.23 -4.13
C GLN A 76 2.10 -0.62 -4.26
N GLU A 77 1.55 -0.75 -5.47
CA GLU A 77 0.38 -1.61 -5.74
C GLU A 77 0.62 -3.06 -5.30
N GLN A 78 1.83 -3.57 -5.49
CA GLN A 78 2.20 -4.91 -5.04
C GLN A 78 2.24 -5.01 -3.51
N ARG A 79 2.85 -4.05 -2.82
CA ARG A 79 2.88 -4.00 -1.35
C ARG A 79 1.48 -3.92 -0.75
N GLU A 80 0.62 -3.07 -1.30
CA GLU A 80 -0.78 -2.96 -0.88
C GLU A 80 -1.52 -4.29 -1.06
N LYS A 81 -1.30 -5.00 -2.17
CA LYS A 81 -1.89 -6.33 -2.40
C LYS A 81 -1.37 -7.38 -1.41
N GLU A 82 -0.07 -7.39 -1.13
CA GLU A 82 0.56 -8.29 -0.15
C GLU A 82 0.05 -8.02 1.28
N GLU A 83 -0.11 -6.74 1.65
CA GLU A 83 -0.71 -6.35 2.93
C GLU A 83 -2.17 -6.80 3.03
N ILE A 84 -2.96 -6.59 1.98
CA ILE A 84 -4.37 -7.02 1.93
C ILE A 84 -4.47 -8.55 2.02
N SER A 85 -3.61 -9.31 1.33
CA SER A 85 -3.65 -10.78 1.41
C SER A 85 -3.32 -11.28 2.81
N ASN A 86 -2.31 -10.68 3.45
CA ASN A 86 -1.94 -11.03 4.83
C ASN A 86 -3.08 -10.70 5.82
N LEU A 87 -3.78 -9.58 5.62
CA LEU A 87 -4.94 -9.24 6.45
C LEU A 87 -6.10 -10.21 6.23
N LYS A 88 -6.37 -10.62 4.99
CA LYS A 88 -7.40 -11.63 4.68
C LYS A 88 -7.09 -12.98 5.32
N GLU A 89 -5.82 -13.41 5.29
CA GLU A 89 -5.39 -14.65 5.94
C GLU A 89 -5.60 -14.57 7.45
N LYS A 90 -5.14 -13.49 8.10
CA LYS A 90 -5.38 -13.25 9.54
C LYS A 90 -6.87 -13.23 9.87
N LEU A 91 -7.71 -12.63 9.04
CA LEU A 91 -9.16 -12.60 9.21
C LEU A 91 -9.74 -14.02 9.17
N LEU A 92 -9.34 -14.83 8.18
CA LEU A 92 -9.81 -16.21 8.05
C LEU A 92 -9.38 -17.05 9.26
N ILE A 93 -8.11 -16.99 9.64
CA ILE A 93 -7.59 -17.70 10.81
C ILE A 93 -8.34 -17.26 12.07
N SER A 94 -8.51 -15.95 12.29
CA SER A 94 -9.22 -15.44 13.46
C SER A 94 -10.67 -15.90 13.52
N SER A 95 -11.36 -15.95 12.38
CA SER A 95 -12.75 -16.40 12.28
C SER A 95 -12.92 -17.86 12.68
N ILE A 96 -11.95 -18.73 12.31
CA ILE A 96 -11.96 -20.16 12.65
C ILE A 96 -11.95 -20.39 14.16
N PHE A 97 -11.23 -19.55 14.93
CA PHE A 97 -11.18 -19.68 16.39
C PHE A 97 -12.26 -18.86 17.10
N ALA A 98 -12.55 -17.66 16.60
CA ALA A 98 -13.49 -16.73 17.23
C ALA A 98 -14.95 -17.20 17.12
N ILE A 99 -15.37 -17.76 15.98
CA ILE A 99 -16.76 -18.21 15.78
C ILE A 99 -17.12 -19.36 16.73
N PRO A 100 -16.32 -20.44 16.84
CA PRO A 100 -16.59 -21.50 17.81
C PRO A 100 -16.56 -21.00 19.26
N ALA A 101 -15.59 -20.14 19.61
CA ALA A 101 -15.53 -19.56 20.95
C ALA A 101 -16.78 -18.73 21.27
N PHE A 102 -17.24 -17.92 20.32
CA PHE A 102 -18.47 -17.14 20.45
C PHE A 102 -19.71 -18.02 20.60
N ILE A 103 -19.85 -19.08 19.80
CA ILE A 103 -20.98 -20.02 19.88
C ILE A 103 -20.99 -20.73 21.23
N LEU A 104 -19.83 -21.23 21.69
CA LEU A 104 -19.71 -21.86 23.00
C LEU A 104 -20.07 -20.89 24.13
N GLY A 105 -19.55 -19.66 24.08
CA GLY A 105 -19.86 -18.64 25.07
C GLY A 105 -21.33 -18.22 25.10
N MET A 106 -21.97 -18.07 23.95
CA MET A 106 -23.33 -17.54 23.84
C MET A 106 -24.42 -18.61 24.06
N PHE A 107 -24.27 -19.80 23.47
CA PHE A 107 -25.33 -20.82 23.47
C PHE A 107 -25.22 -21.82 24.63
N PHE A 108 -24.00 -22.12 25.11
CA PHE A 108 -23.77 -23.09 26.19
C PHE A 108 -23.63 -22.44 27.57
N MET A 109 -24.04 -21.17 27.71
CA MET A 109 -23.93 -20.43 28.97
C MET A 109 -24.77 -21.03 30.10
N LYS A 110 -25.95 -21.58 29.79
CA LYS A 110 -26.88 -22.12 30.80
C LYS A 110 -26.56 -23.57 31.20
N ASN A 111 -26.04 -24.36 30.25
CA ASN A 111 -25.65 -25.75 30.45
C ASN A 111 -24.22 -25.93 29.90
N PRO A 112 -23.20 -25.55 30.69
CA PRO A 112 -21.82 -25.58 30.22
C PRO A 112 -21.34 -27.01 30.01
N LEU A 113 -20.56 -27.20 28.96
CA LEU A 113 -19.88 -28.47 28.72
C LEU A 113 -18.80 -28.71 29.79
N PRO A 114 -18.47 -29.97 30.13
CA PRO A 114 -17.33 -30.25 30.99
C PRO A 114 -16.06 -29.63 30.41
N SER A 115 -15.31 -28.87 31.22
CA SER A 115 -14.06 -28.21 30.82
C SER A 115 -14.21 -27.09 29.76
N GLN A 116 -15.40 -26.51 29.60
CA GLN A 116 -15.65 -25.43 28.65
C GLN A 116 -14.68 -24.24 28.79
N ASP A 117 -14.31 -23.88 30.03
CA ASP A 117 -13.39 -22.75 30.28
C ASP A 117 -12.00 -23.01 29.69
N TYR A 118 -11.50 -24.24 29.80
CA TYR A 118 -10.22 -24.63 29.19
C TYR A 118 -10.31 -24.61 27.66
N ILE A 119 -11.44 -25.04 27.08
CA ILE A 119 -11.67 -24.99 25.63
C ILE A 119 -11.69 -23.54 25.13
N LEU A 120 -12.41 -22.66 25.83
CA LEU A 120 -12.46 -21.23 25.50
C LEU A 120 -11.09 -20.58 25.64
N TRP A 121 -10.32 -20.92 26.67
CA TRP A 121 -8.97 -20.41 26.86
C TRP A 121 -8.04 -20.83 25.71
N ILE A 122 -8.12 -22.10 25.27
CA ILE A 122 -7.35 -22.60 24.12
C ILE A 122 -7.75 -21.90 22.83
N LEU A 123 -9.04 -21.68 22.58
CA LEU A 123 -9.53 -21.00 21.37
C LEU A 123 -9.20 -19.51 21.37
N ALA A 124 -9.30 -18.85 22.53
CA ALA A 124 -9.04 -17.42 22.67
C ALA A 124 -7.55 -17.07 22.60
N THR A 125 -6.66 -17.97 23.04
CA THR A 125 -5.22 -17.69 23.13
C THR A 125 -4.58 -17.32 21.78
N PRO A 126 -4.77 -18.07 20.67
CA PRO A 126 -4.26 -17.66 19.35
C PRO A 126 -4.86 -16.33 18.87
N VAL A 127 -6.15 -16.09 19.14
CA VAL A 127 -6.79 -14.84 18.74
C VAL A 127 -6.18 -13.65 19.50
N GLN A 128 -6.02 -13.78 20.82
CA GLN A 128 -5.51 -12.73 21.67
C GLN A 128 -4.03 -12.44 21.44
N PHE A 129 -3.19 -13.47 21.36
CA PHE A 129 -1.73 -13.30 21.38
C PHE A 129 -1.06 -13.39 20.01
N TYR A 130 -1.70 -13.98 18.99
CA TYR A 130 -1.14 -13.99 17.63
C TYR A 130 -1.75 -12.88 16.77
N ILE A 131 -3.08 -12.85 16.66
CA ILE A 131 -3.78 -11.83 15.88
C ILE A 131 -3.80 -10.49 16.64
N GLY A 132 -4.07 -10.53 17.94
CA GLY A 132 -4.16 -9.33 18.79
C GLY A 132 -2.84 -8.60 19.02
N LEU A 133 -1.69 -9.27 18.88
CA LEU A 133 -0.36 -8.69 19.18
C LEU A 133 -0.05 -7.40 18.43
N GLN A 134 -0.57 -7.25 17.21
CA GLN A 134 -0.38 -6.04 16.42
C GLN A 134 -1.02 -4.81 17.09
N PHE A 135 -2.19 -4.99 17.74
CA PHE A 135 -2.89 -3.92 18.45
C PHE A 135 -2.16 -3.58 19.75
N TYR A 136 -1.68 -4.58 20.51
CA TYR A 136 -0.87 -4.32 21.71
C TYR A 136 0.41 -3.52 21.39
N ARG A 137 1.09 -3.85 20.30
CA ARG A 137 2.26 -3.09 19.84
C ARG A 137 1.91 -1.67 19.43
N GLY A 138 0.80 -1.49 18.71
CA GLY A 138 0.28 -0.18 18.30
C GLY A 138 -0.09 0.69 19.51
N ALA A 139 -0.82 0.12 20.47
CA ALA A 139 -1.21 0.78 21.71
C ALA A 139 0.00 1.19 22.55
N TRP A 140 1.01 0.32 22.66
CA TRP A 140 2.26 0.67 23.36
C TRP A 140 3.01 1.84 22.70
N ALA A 141 3.08 1.85 21.37
CA ALA A 141 3.67 2.95 20.63
C ALA A 141 2.88 4.26 20.81
N ALA A 142 1.54 4.19 20.76
CA ALA A 142 0.65 5.32 20.97
C ALA A 142 0.78 5.89 22.39
N LEU A 143 0.87 5.03 23.41
CA LEU A 143 1.09 5.41 24.80
C LEU A 143 2.43 6.14 24.98
N LYS A 144 3.51 5.61 24.40
CA LYS A 144 4.84 6.26 24.44
C LYS A 144 4.81 7.66 23.81
N ASN A 145 4.00 7.84 22.77
CA ASN A 145 3.82 9.11 22.08
C ASN A 145 2.72 9.99 22.69
N LYS A 146 2.12 9.59 23.83
CA LYS A 146 1.00 10.30 24.51
C LYS A 146 -0.17 10.62 23.57
N SER A 147 -0.44 9.70 22.65
CA SER A 147 -1.53 9.79 21.67
C SER A 147 -2.51 8.64 21.86
N ALA A 148 -3.77 8.82 21.46
CA ALA A 148 -4.77 7.75 21.39
C ALA A 148 -5.10 7.45 19.92
N ASN A 149 -5.18 6.17 19.57
CA ASN A 149 -5.53 5.68 18.23
C ASN A 149 -6.50 4.48 18.32
N MET A 150 -6.88 3.91 17.18
CA MET A 150 -7.78 2.74 17.16
C MET A 150 -7.19 1.53 17.90
N ASP A 151 -5.87 1.34 17.84
CA ASP A 151 -5.20 0.25 18.54
C ASP A 151 -5.32 0.37 20.07
N THR A 152 -5.27 1.61 20.60
CA THR A 152 -5.45 1.85 22.05
C THR A 152 -6.87 1.55 22.57
N LEU A 153 -7.89 1.53 21.71
CA LEU A 153 -9.25 1.17 22.10
C LEU A 153 -9.46 -0.34 22.19
N VAL A 154 -8.67 -1.10 21.45
CA VAL A 154 -8.79 -2.56 21.34
C VAL A 154 -7.92 -3.28 22.37
N ALA A 155 -6.76 -2.69 22.71
CA ALA A 155 -5.75 -3.28 23.60
C ALA A 155 -6.02 -3.06 25.10
#